data_AF-A0A1B6MUA2-F1
#
_entry.id   AF-A0A1B6MUA2-F1
#
_cell.length_a   1.000
_cell.length_b   1.000
_cell.length_c   1.000
_cell.angle_alpha   90.00
_cell.angle_beta   90.00
_cell.angle_gamma   90.00
#
_symmetry.space_group_name_H-M   'P 1'
#
loop_
_entity.id
_entity.type
_entity.pdbx_description
1 polymer ?
#
loop_
_entity_poly.entity_id
_entity_poly.type
_entity_poly.pdbx_seq_one_letter_code
_entity_poly.pdbx_strand_id
1 'polypeptide(L)'
;VRRFVLKIKMATKCVKLSELKVAELRRELEERDLDTTGTKATLQQRLREAIIDVGEDPETTLFEGSDLGKMFSTLEEKLIRNATSLEEKLTANSTSLKTELLENSTA
;
A
#
# COMPACT_ATOMS: atom_id res chain seq x y z
N VAL A 1 21.70 2.08 19.25
CA VAL A 1 20.31 2.49 18.97
C VAL A 1 20.21 3.01 17.54
N ARG A 2 20.03 2.13 16.55
CA ARG A 2 19.48 2.47 15.22
C ARG A 2 18.80 1.22 14.66
N ARG A 3 17.64 0.92 15.26
CA ARG A 3 16.70 -0.08 14.76
C ARG A 3 15.98 0.52 13.56
N PHE A 4 16.68 0.64 12.43
CA PHE A 4 16.02 0.76 11.14
C PHE A 4 15.58 -0.64 10.78
N VAL A 5 14.39 -0.96 11.28
CA VAL A 5 13.68 -2.18 10.95
C VAL A 5 13.68 -2.29 9.44
N LEU A 6 14.23 -3.38 8.92
CA LEU A 6 14.01 -3.85 7.57
C LEU A 6 12.50 -4.01 7.42
N LYS A 7 11.84 -2.91 7.04
CA LYS A 7 10.40 -2.80 6.87
C LYS A 7 10.16 -3.60 5.61
N ILE A 8 9.71 -4.84 5.79
CA ILE A 8 9.27 -5.72 4.71
C ILE A 8 8.16 -4.94 3.97
N LYS A 9 8.53 -4.20 2.92
CA LYS A 9 7.60 -3.54 2.02
C LYS A 9 7.03 -4.66 1.15
N MET A 10 5.91 -5.21 1.60
CA MET A 10 5.10 -6.19 0.87
C MET A 10 4.73 -5.61 -0.49
N ALA A 11 5.33 -6.15 -1.57
CA ALA A 11 4.92 -6.06 -2.98
C ALA A 11 4.15 -4.79 -3.44
N THR A 12 4.49 -3.61 -2.93
CA THR A 12 3.97 -2.35 -3.41
C THR A 12 4.89 -1.89 -4.54
N LYS A 13 4.31 -1.60 -5.71
CA LYS A 13 5.05 -1.17 -6.90
C LYS A 13 5.97 0.00 -6.52
N CYS A 14 7.25 -0.32 -6.50
CA CYS A 14 8.36 0.54 -6.18
C CYS A 14 8.65 1.48 -7.37
N VAL A 15 8.63 2.79 -7.12
CA VAL A 15 8.80 3.82 -8.16
C VAL A 15 10.19 4.44 -8.04
N LYS A 16 10.86 4.65 -9.17
CA LYS A 16 12.19 5.30 -9.20
C LYS A 16 12.09 6.79 -8.91
N LEU A 17 13.17 7.41 -8.44
CA LEU A 17 13.23 8.86 -8.18
C LEU A 17 12.85 9.71 -9.41
N SER A 18 13.17 9.25 -10.61
CA SER A 18 12.82 9.90 -11.88
C SER A 18 11.31 9.91 -12.17
N GLU A 19 10.60 8.88 -11.71
CA GLU A 19 9.18 8.65 -11.93
C GLU A 19 8.28 9.36 -10.90
N LEU A 20 8.86 9.86 -9.79
CA LEU A 20 8.13 10.61 -8.78
C LEU A 20 7.50 11.89 -9.33
N LYS A 21 6.25 12.16 -8.90
CA LYS A 21 5.54 13.42 -9.14
C LYS A 21 6.06 14.51 -8.20
N VAL A 22 5.85 15.77 -8.54
CA VAL A 22 6.28 16.92 -7.70
C VAL A 22 5.69 16.86 -6.29
N ALA A 23 4.43 16.43 -6.16
CA ALA A 23 3.80 16.25 -4.85
C ALA A 23 4.51 15.17 -4.00
N GLU A 24 4.91 14.07 -4.62
CA GLU A 24 5.63 12.97 -3.95
C GLU A 24 7.05 13.40 -3.59
N LEU A 25 7.75 14.11 -4.49
CA LEU A 25 9.07 14.68 -4.21
C LEU A 25 9.04 15.63 -3.01
N ARG A 26 8.03 16.49 -2.93
CA ARG A 26 7.87 17.41 -1.78
C ARG A 26 7.61 16.66 -0.49
N ARG A 27 6.74 15.64 -0.51
CA ARG A 27 6.47 14.78 0.66
C ARG A 27 7.74 14.10 1.16
N GLU A 28 8.49 13.47 0.26
CA GLU A 28 9.74 12.77 0.63
C GLU A 28 10.80 13.74 1.19
N LEU A 29 10.87 14.97 0.67
CA LEU A 29 11.75 16.01 1.20
C LEU A 29 11.28 16.51 2.57
N GLU A 30 9.98 16.73 2.75
CA GLU A 30 9.37 17.15 4.01
C GLU A 30 9.55 16.11 5.13
N GLU A 31 9.36 14.82 4.83
CA GLU A 31 9.62 13.71 5.76
C GLU A 31 11.09 13.60 6.19
N ARG A 32 12.00 14.22 5.42
CA ARG A 32 13.45 14.29 5.69
C ARG A 32 13.89 15.66 6.22
N ASP A 33 12.95 16.54 6.54
CA ASP A 33 13.20 17.92 6.98
C ASP A 33 14.05 18.75 5.98
N LEU A 34 13.85 18.52 4.68
CA LEU A 34 14.54 19.21 3.59
C LEU A 34 13.65 20.26 2.91
N ASP A 35 14.29 21.25 2.26
CA ASP A 35 13.58 22.30 1.51
C ASP A 35 12.72 21.71 0.37
N THR A 36 11.44 22.09 0.34
CA THR A 36 10.44 21.63 -0.63
C THR A 36 10.18 22.64 -1.76
N THR A 37 10.91 23.76 -1.77
CA THR A 37 10.80 24.80 -2.80
C THR A 37 11.65 24.49 -4.04
N GLY A 38 11.21 25.03 -5.18
CA GLY A 38 11.90 24.90 -6.47
C GLY A 38 11.13 24.13 -7.55
N THR A 39 11.83 23.85 -8.65
CA THR A 39 11.33 23.08 -9.81
C THR A 39 11.44 21.57 -9.55
N LYS A 40 10.80 20.74 -10.38
CA LYS A 40 10.89 19.27 -10.26
C LYS A 40 12.36 18.79 -10.26
N ALA A 41 13.19 19.35 -11.13
CA ALA A 41 14.59 18.99 -11.25
C ALA A 41 15.40 19.32 -9.97
N THR A 42 15.15 20.49 -9.36
CA THR A 42 15.83 20.87 -8.12
C THR A 42 15.42 19.99 -6.95
N LEU A 43 14.12 19.65 -6.85
CA LEU A 43 13.63 18.73 -5.81
C LEU A 43 14.22 17.33 -5.98
N GLN A 44 14.27 16.83 -7.22
CA GLN A 44 14.91 15.55 -7.52
C GLN A 44 16.39 15.55 -7.18
N GLN A 45 17.11 16.63 -7.49
CA GLN A 45 18.54 16.74 -7.19
C GLN A 45 18.79 16.72 -5.69
N ARG A 46 18.03 17.52 -4.93
CA ARG A 46 18.13 17.58 -3.47
C ARG A 46 17.83 16.22 -2.83
N LEU A 47 16.80 15.53 -3.32
CA LEU A 47 16.48 14.19 -2.83
C LEU A 47 17.57 13.17 -3.19
N ARG A 48 18.17 13.25 -4.38
CA ARG A 48 19.32 12.41 -4.76
C ARG A 48 20.51 12.61 -3.83
N GLU A 49 20.86 13.86 -3.53
CA GLU A 49 21.97 14.20 -2.62
C GLU A 49 21.70 13.63 -1.23
N ALA A 50 20.49 13.80 -0.71
CA ALA A 50 20.12 13.27 0.61
C ALA A 50 20.22 11.73 0.69
N ILE A 51 19.91 11.01 -0.39
CA ILE A 51 20.06 9.54 -0.45
C ILE A 51 21.54 9.16 -0.44
N ILE A 52 22.36 9.84 -1.24
CA ILE A 52 23.81 9.61 -1.31
C ILE A 52 24.47 9.90 0.04
N ASP A 53 24.06 10.96 0.73
CA ASP A 53 24.59 11.34 2.05
C ASP A 53 24.31 10.27 3.12
N VAL A 54 23.24 9.50 2.97
CA VAL A 54 22.91 8.36 3.84
C VAL A 54 23.67 7.07 3.41
N GLY A 55 24.35 7.11 2.27
CA GLY A 55 25.11 5.99 1.70
C GLY A 55 24.27 5.03 0.86
N GLU A 56 23.10 5.47 0.41
CA GLU A 56 22.22 4.71 -0.48
C GLU A 56 22.43 5.14 -1.95
N ASP A 57 22.05 4.27 -2.90
CA ASP A 57 22.12 4.58 -4.33
C ASP A 57 20.75 5.12 -4.81
N PRO A 58 20.68 6.38 -5.29
CA PRO A 58 19.43 7.00 -5.73
C PRO A 58 18.75 6.31 -6.93
N GLU A 59 19.50 5.53 -7.73
CA GLU A 59 18.94 4.82 -8.89
C GLU A 59 18.33 3.46 -8.50
N THR A 60 18.75 2.91 -7.36
CA THR A 60 18.17 1.68 -6.80
C THR A 60 17.17 1.95 -5.68
N THR A 61 17.12 3.18 -5.17
CA THR A 61 16.18 3.58 -4.12
C THR A 61 14.76 3.62 -4.67
N LEU A 62 13.85 2.98 -3.93
CA LEU A 62 12.46 2.77 -4.34
C LEU A 62 11.50 3.50 -3.41
N PHE A 63 10.64 4.31 -4.02
CA PHE A 63 9.69 5.17 -3.32
C PHE A 63 8.26 4.68 -3.44
N GLU A 64 7.41 5.09 -2.50
CA GLU A 64 5.99 4.78 -2.48
C GLU A 64 5.20 5.78 -3.34
N GLY A 65 4.68 5.30 -4.47
CA GLY A 65 3.85 6.10 -5.37
C GLY A 65 2.45 6.34 -4.80
N SER A 66 1.98 7.58 -4.88
CA SER A 66 0.68 8.05 -4.37
C SER A 66 -0.53 7.40 -5.06
N ASP A 67 -0.40 7.02 -6.33
CA ASP A 67 -1.47 6.34 -7.05
C ASP A 67 -1.71 4.92 -6.50
N LEU A 68 -0.71 4.33 -5.85
CA LEU A 68 -0.78 2.97 -5.31
C LEU A 68 -1.58 2.89 -4.01
N GLY A 69 -1.48 3.90 -3.15
CA GLY A 69 -2.27 3.96 -1.91
C GLY A 69 -3.78 3.93 -2.17
N LYS A 70 -4.24 4.60 -3.23
CA LYS A 70 -5.66 4.59 -3.65
C LYS A 70 -6.09 3.25 -4.22
N MET A 71 -5.22 2.59 -4.99
CA MET A 71 -5.50 1.26 -5.50
C MET A 71 -5.55 0.23 -4.36
N PHE A 72 -4.68 0.37 -3.36
CA PHE A 72 -4.65 -0.50 -2.18
C PHE A 72 -5.93 -0.39 -1.36
N SER A 73 -6.39 0.83 -1.05
CA SER A 73 -7.66 1.04 -0.34
C SER A 73 -8.84 0.46 -1.12
N THR A 74 -8.87 0.67 -2.44
CA THR A 74 -9.92 0.11 -3.31
C THR A 74 -9.90 -1.43 -3.31
N LEU A 75 -8.71 -2.04 -3.32
CA LEU A 75 -8.56 -3.48 -3.32
C LEU A 75 -8.93 -4.09 -1.96
N GLU A 76 -8.55 -3.42 -0.87
CA GLU A 76 -8.89 -3.80 0.50
C GLU A 76 -10.41 -3.79 0.72
N GLU A 77 -11.10 -2.72 0.30
CA GLU A 77 -12.57 -2.64 0.34
C GLU A 77 -13.25 -3.76 -0.46
N LYS A 78 -12.71 -4.09 -1.65
CA LYS A 78 -13.23 -5.18 -2.48
C LYS A 78 -13.01 -6.54 -1.84
N LEU A 79 -11.87 -6.75 -1.19
CA LEU A 79 -11.56 -7.99 -0.51
C LEU A 79 -12.50 -8.21 0.70
N ILE A 80 -12.70 -7.17 1.51
CA ILE A 80 -13.63 -7.20 2.65
C ILE A 80 -15.05 -7.52 2.17
N ARG A 81 -15.54 -6.83 1.13
CA ARG A 81 -16.90 -7.07 0.58
C ARG A 81 -17.09 -8.49 0.06
N ASN A 82 -16.05 -9.06 -0.58
CA ASN A 82 -16.11 -10.45 -1.02
C ASN A 82 -16.14 -11.42 0.16
N ALA A 83 -15.34 -11.18 1.20
CA ALA A 83 -15.31 -12.01 2.41
C ALA A 83 -16.68 -12.04 3.10
N THR A 84 -17.29 -10.87 3.35
CA THR A 84 -18.61 -10.79 4.00
C THR A 84 -19.70 -11.48 3.17
N SER A 85 -19.70 -11.29 1.85
CA SER A 85 -20.69 -11.94 0.97
C SER A 85 -20.53 -13.47 0.95
N LEU A 86 -19.31 -13.99 1.07
CA LEU A 86 -19.07 -15.43 1.17
C LEU A 86 -19.55 -16.00 2.51
N GLU A 87 -19.33 -15.29 3.61
CA GLU A 87 -19.82 -15.68 4.95
C GLU A 87 -21.35 -15.76 4.99
N GLU A 88 -22.04 -14.78 4.42
CA GLU A 88 -23.51 -14.77 4.31
C GLU A 88 -24.03 -15.95 3.48
N LYS A 89 -23.39 -16.25 2.34
CA LYS A 89 -23.78 -17.39 1.51
C LYS A 89 -23.55 -18.74 2.21
N LEU A 90 -22.45 -18.86 2.95
CA LEU A 90 -22.13 -20.08 3.69
C LEU A 90 -23.10 -20.32 4.84
N THR A 91 -23.46 -19.26 5.56
CA THR A 91 -24.44 -19.31 6.66
C THR A 91 -25.83 -19.65 6.12
N ALA A 92 -26.28 -19.03 5.03
CA ALA A 92 -27.55 -19.35 4.37
C ALA A 92 -27.63 -20.83 3.94
N ASN A 93 -26.61 -21.33 3.25
CA ASN A 93 -26.57 -22.74 2.86
C ASN A 93 -26.59 -23.69 4.08
N SER A 94 -25.83 -23.36 5.13
CA SER A 94 -25.81 -24.16 6.36
C SER A 94 -27.17 -24.22 7.04
N THR A 95 -27.92 -23.10 7.05
CA THR A 95 -29.27 -23.06 7.61
C THR A 95 -30.27 -23.87 6.80
N SER A 96 -30.28 -23.76 5.47
CA SER A 96 -31.19 -24.53 4.61
C SER A 96 -30.95 -26.04 4.71
N LEU A 97 -29.70 -26.48 4.71
CA LEU A 97 -29.38 -27.91 4.91
C LEU A 97 -29.84 -28.41 6.28
N LYS A 98 -29.71 -27.58 7.31
CA LYS A 98 -30.14 -27.94 8.67
C LYS A 98 -31.66 -28.03 8.78
N THR A 99 -32.40 -27.16 8.09
CA THR A 99 -33.88 -27.23 8.06
C THR A 99 -34.36 -28.45 7.28
N GLU A 100 -33.79 -28.73 6.10
CA GLU A 100 -34.16 -29.91 5.30
C GLU A 100 -33.89 -31.23 6.02
N LEU A 101 -32.77 -31.34 6.76
CA LEU A 101 -32.47 -32.52 7.58
C LEU A 101 -33.46 -32.70 8.73
N LEU A 102 -33.89 -31.60 9.36
CA LEU A 102 -34.85 -31.65 10.46
C LEU A 102 -36.21 -32.13 9.96
N GLU A 103 -36.69 -31.59 8.84
CA GLU A 103 -37.97 -31.98 8.22
C GLU A 103 -37.97 -33.47 7.83
N ASN A 104 -36.90 -33.95 7.21
CA ASN A 104 -36.77 -35.35 6.78
C ASN A 104 -36.65 -36.36 7.94
N SER A 105 -36.24 -35.93 9.13
CA SER A 105 -36.19 -36.79 10.32
C SER A 105 -37.50 -36.82 11.11
N THR A 106 -38.40 -35.85 10.87
CA THR A 106 -39.69 -35.71 11.58
C THR A 106 -40.89 -36.24 10.79
N ALA A 107 -40.70 -36.56 9.50
CA ALA A 107 -41.66 -37.23 8.64
C ALA A 107 -41.51 -38.75 8.70
#